data_AF-X0XZX0-F1
#
_entry.id   AF-X0XZX0-F1
#
_cell.length_a   1.000
_cell.length_b   1.000
_cell.length_c   1.000
_cell.angle_alpha   90.00
_cell.angle_beta   90.00
_cell.angle_gamma   90.00
#
_symmetry.space_group_name_H-M   'P 1'
#
loop_
_entity.id
_entity.type
_entity.pdbx_description
1 polymer ?
#
loop_
_entity_poly.entity_id
_entity_poly.type
_entity_poly.pdbx_seq_one_letter_code
_entity_poly.pdbx_strand_id
1 'polypeptide(L)'
;ASGEPSGLLLEMNELVDRAVPPLSREELLQGVRLASRRFLAAGVTSVVDASHTNGPSEWELLRRLRQERHLLPRLTAMVGFEQREAAARWKENEGGDACLELGAVKIVIKELGEEIHPEEDALAEMVVQAHAQGWQVAIHAVEERAVAAAAGALSRALAQLPRQNHRHRIEHCGVCPPALVERIAKAGVMVVTQPSFLYYNGDRYLRQVPPQRQPYLYPLRSLLGAGVRLAGGSDCPVVGPEVVAGLYGA
;
A
#
# COMPACT_ATOMS: atom_id res chain seq x y z
N ALA A 1 -10.25 -34.46 -3.76
CA ALA A 1 -10.69 -33.77 -2.53
C ALA A 1 -11.80 -34.61 -1.90
N SER A 2 -11.87 -34.69 -0.57
CA SER A 2 -12.76 -35.58 0.20
C SER A 2 -14.25 -35.21 0.17
N GLY A 3 -14.65 -34.14 -0.53
CA GLY A 3 -16.04 -33.66 -0.55
C GLY A 3 -16.47 -32.90 0.71
N GLU A 4 -15.70 -33.01 1.79
CA GLU A 4 -15.90 -32.26 3.03
C GLU A 4 -15.32 -30.84 2.93
N PRO A 5 -16.03 -29.78 3.36
CA PRO A 5 -15.49 -28.44 3.44
C PRO A 5 -14.27 -28.40 4.38
N SER A 6 -13.13 -27.88 3.91
CA SER A 6 -11.91 -27.79 4.72
C SER A 6 -11.92 -26.65 5.74
N GLY A 7 -12.93 -25.78 5.69
CA GLY A 7 -12.96 -24.53 6.48
C GLY A 7 -12.00 -23.44 5.96
N LEU A 8 -11.28 -23.69 4.86
CA LEU A 8 -10.40 -22.71 4.23
C LEU A 8 -11.21 -21.71 3.39
N LEU A 9 -11.07 -20.43 3.69
CA LEU A 9 -11.63 -19.33 2.91
C LEU A 9 -10.48 -18.65 2.15
N LEU A 10 -10.56 -18.60 0.82
CA LEU A 10 -9.55 -17.97 -0.04
C LEU A 10 -10.17 -16.78 -0.75
N GLU A 11 -9.57 -15.60 -0.62
CA GLU A 11 -10.05 -14.35 -1.25
C GLU A 11 -11.49 -13.96 -0.87
N MET A 12 -12.01 -14.48 0.25
CA MET A 12 -13.36 -14.22 0.76
C MET A 12 -13.38 -13.16 1.87
N ASN A 13 -12.36 -12.29 1.92
CA ASN A 13 -12.25 -11.24 2.95
C ASN A 13 -13.52 -10.40 3.04
N GLU A 14 -14.13 -10.02 1.91
CA GLU A 14 -15.39 -9.26 1.90
C GLU A 14 -16.60 -10.02 2.50
N LEU A 15 -16.59 -11.36 2.45
CA LEU A 15 -17.62 -12.17 3.12
C LEU A 15 -17.36 -12.26 4.62
N VAL A 16 -16.09 -12.40 5.01
CA VAL A 16 -15.67 -12.40 6.40
C VAL A 16 -15.97 -11.03 7.04
N ASP A 17 -15.58 -9.94 6.39
CA ASP A 17 -15.76 -8.57 6.87
C ASP A 17 -17.24 -8.22 7.07
N ARG A 18 -18.14 -8.78 6.24
CA ARG A 18 -19.59 -8.63 6.42
C ARG A 18 -20.14 -9.43 7.60
N ALA A 19 -19.48 -10.52 7.97
CA ALA A 19 -19.90 -11.40 9.05
C ALA A 19 -19.29 -11.00 10.40
N VAL A 20 -18.11 -10.36 10.40
CA VAL A 20 -17.45 -9.87 11.60
C VAL A 20 -18.16 -8.60 12.08
N PRO A 21 -18.69 -8.58 13.32
CA PRO A 21 -19.34 -7.39 13.85
C PRO A 21 -18.36 -6.22 13.94
N PRO A 22 -18.81 -4.99 13.68
CA PRO A 22 -17.94 -3.82 13.78
C PRO A 22 -17.46 -3.65 15.22
N LEU A 23 -16.22 -3.17 15.38
CA LEU A 23 -15.68 -2.81 16.69
C LEU A 23 -16.56 -1.75 17.35
N SER A 24 -16.79 -1.89 18.64
CA SER A 24 -17.37 -0.81 19.43
C SER A 24 -16.43 0.41 19.44
N ARG A 25 -16.98 1.59 19.75
CA ARG A 25 -16.15 2.80 19.90
C ARG A 25 -15.06 2.61 20.95
N GLU A 26 -15.35 1.92 22.04
CA GLU A 26 -14.38 1.68 23.11
C GLU A 26 -13.21 0.81 22.65
N GLU A 27 -13.50 -0.30 21.95
CA GLU A 27 -12.48 -1.19 21.39
C GLU A 27 -11.62 -0.48 20.34
N LEU A 28 -12.24 0.30 19.46
CA LEU A 28 -11.51 1.10 18.47
C LEU A 28 -10.55 2.10 19.15
N LEU A 29 -11.04 2.82 20.16
CA LEU A 29 -10.21 3.76 20.93
C LEU A 29 -9.05 3.07 21.64
N GLN A 30 -9.32 1.90 22.24
CA GLN A 30 -8.28 1.09 22.86
C GLN A 30 -7.24 0.64 21.83
N GLY A 31 -7.67 0.15 20.68
CA GLY A 31 -6.81 -0.28 19.58
C GLY A 31 -5.92 0.84 19.06
N VAL A 32 -6.48 2.03 18.79
CA VAL A 32 -5.72 3.20 18.31
C VAL A 32 -4.68 3.65 19.33
N ARG A 33 -5.02 3.66 20.63
CA ARG A 33 -4.07 4.02 21.71
C ARG A 33 -2.95 2.99 21.82
N LEU A 34 -3.27 1.71 21.71
CA LEU A 34 -2.29 0.62 21.75
C LEU A 34 -1.34 0.71 20.56
N ALA A 35 -1.88 0.86 19.35
CA ALA A 35 -1.10 1.03 18.12
C ALA A 35 -0.19 2.26 18.20
N SER A 36 -0.73 3.40 18.62
CA SER A 36 0.03 4.65 18.78
C SER A 36 1.22 4.48 19.73
N ARG A 37 1.02 3.86 20.89
CA ARG A 37 2.10 3.58 21.85
C ARG A 37 3.12 2.61 21.28
N ARG A 38 2.67 1.57 20.57
CA ARG A 38 3.55 0.58 19.94
C ARG A 38 4.42 1.22 18.86
N PHE A 39 3.86 2.05 18.00
CA PHE A 39 4.63 2.78 16.98
C PHE A 39 5.70 3.67 17.63
N LEU A 40 5.32 4.47 18.63
CA LEU A 40 6.29 5.34 19.32
C LEU A 40 7.38 4.54 20.06
N ALA A 41 7.03 3.43 20.70
CA ALA A 41 8.01 2.54 21.35
C ALA A 41 8.98 1.91 20.34
N ALA A 42 8.55 1.70 19.10
CA ALA A 42 9.39 1.24 17.99
C ALA A 42 10.18 2.38 17.31
N GLY A 43 10.06 3.62 17.78
CA GLY A 43 10.70 4.80 17.18
C GLY A 43 9.97 5.37 15.95
N VAL A 44 8.78 4.86 15.62
CA VAL A 44 7.98 5.29 14.48
C VAL A 44 7.13 6.51 14.87
N THR A 45 7.48 7.68 14.33
CA THR A 45 6.83 8.96 14.64
C THR A 45 5.90 9.49 13.55
N SER A 46 5.94 8.89 12.36
CA SER A 46 5.04 9.14 11.24
C SER A 46 4.60 7.80 10.64
N VAL A 47 3.32 7.69 10.30
CA VAL A 47 2.74 6.52 9.64
C VAL A 47 1.98 6.94 8.39
N VAL A 48 1.99 6.08 7.39
CA VAL A 48 1.11 6.22 6.22
C VAL A 48 0.07 5.13 6.31
N ASP A 49 -1.19 5.52 6.49
CA ASP A 49 -2.30 4.59 6.43
C ASP A 49 -2.59 4.26 4.96
N ALA A 50 -2.31 3.02 4.57
CA ALA A 50 -2.40 2.53 3.20
C ALA A 50 -3.74 1.88 2.87
N SER A 51 -4.76 2.07 3.71
CA SER A 51 -6.10 1.51 3.53
C SER A 51 -6.75 2.03 2.25
N HIS A 52 -7.11 1.12 1.34
CA HIS A 52 -7.72 1.43 0.05
C HIS A 52 -9.21 1.77 0.13
N THR A 53 -9.81 1.59 1.30
CA THR A 53 -11.21 1.89 1.61
C THR A 53 -11.40 3.24 2.27
N ASN A 54 -10.31 3.93 2.64
CA ASN A 54 -10.38 5.22 3.31
C ASN A 54 -11.22 6.22 2.53
N GLY A 55 -12.30 6.68 3.17
CA GLY A 55 -13.25 7.66 2.64
C GLY A 55 -13.62 8.72 3.67
N PRO A 56 -14.78 9.38 3.48
CA PRO A 56 -15.21 10.50 4.32
C PRO A 56 -15.32 10.15 5.79
N SER A 57 -15.95 9.02 6.09
CA SER A 57 -16.16 8.53 7.45
C SER A 57 -14.84 8.26 8.17
N GLU A 58 -13.89 7.62 7.48
CA GLU A 58 -12.57 7.32 8.04
C GLU A 58 -11.77 8.61 8.28
N TRP A 59 -11.86 9.58 7.36
CA TRP A 59 -11.19 10.87 7.52
C TRP A 59 -11.72 11.64 8.74
N GLU A 60 -13.03 11.72 8.91
CA GLU A 60 -13.65 12.36 10.08
C GLU A 60 -13.28 11.65 11.39
N LEU A 61 -13.26 10.31 11.37
CA LEU A 61 -12.80 9.50 12.50
C LEU A 61 -11.34 9.83 12.86
N LEU A 62 -10.44 9.85 11.89
CA LEU A 62 -9.02 10.17 12.11
C LEU A 62 -8.84 11.57 12.68
N ARG A 63 -9.57 12.57 12.16
CA ARG A 63 -9.57 13.94 12.70
C ARG A 63 -10.02 13.97 14.15
N ARG A 64 -11.11 13.28 14.47
CA ARG A 64 -11.62 13.19 15.84
C ARG A 64 -10.61 12.50 16.78
N LEU A 65 -10.04 11.37 16.37
CA LEU A 65 -9.01 10.66 17.13
C LEU A 65 -7.78 11.52 17.39
N ARG A 66 -7.43 12.38 16.43
CA ARG A 66 -6.34 13.35 16.58
C ARG A 66 -6.70 14.46 17.57
N GLN A 67 -7.88 15.06 17.43
CA GLN A 67 -8.38 16.11 18.34
C GLN A 67 -8.49 15.62 19.79
N GLU A 68 -8.98 14.39 19.98
CA GLU A 68 -9.08 13.71 21.28
C GLU A 68 -7.73 13.16 21.79
N ARG A 69 -6.62 13.38 21.06
CA ARG A 69 -5.25 12.96 21.40
C ARG A 69 -5.09 11.45 21.60
N HIS A 70 -5.82 10.65 20.83
CA HIS A 70 -5.69 9.20 20.80
C HIS A 70 -4.72 8.72 19.72
N LEU A 71 -4.66 9.44 18.59
CA LEU A 71 -3.68 9.22 17.53
C LEU A 71 -2.44 10.08 17.78
N LEU A 72 -1.35 9.46 18.26
CA LEU A 72 -0.15 10.18 18.67
C LEU A 72 0.85 10.43 17.53
N PRO A 73 1.24 9.43 16.70
CA PRO A 73 2.13 9.66 15.55
C PRO A 73 1.48 10.62 14.54
N ARG A 74 2.32 11.24 13.71
CA ARG A 74 1.81 11.92 12.50
C ARG A 74 1.26 10.88 11.55
N LEU A 75 0.15 11.19 10.88
CA LEU A 75 -0.52 10.24 9.99
C LEU A 75 -0.79 10.88 8.64
N THR A 76 -0.37 10.21 7.57
CA THR A 76 -0.79 10.50 6.20
C THR A 76 -1.81 9.44 5.79
N ALA A 77 -3.06 9.82 5.58
CA ALA A 77 -4.12 8.89 5.17
C ALA A 77 -4.17 8.81 3.64
N MET A 78 -3.90 7.65 3.06
CA MET A 78 -4.21 7.43 1.65
C MET A 78 -5.74 7.42 1.45
N VAL A 79 -6.17 7.71 0.24
CA VAL A 79 -7.59 7.80 -0.13
C VAL A 79 -7.94 6.66 -1.06
N GLY A 80 -9.05 5.96 -0.81
CA GLY A 80 -9.55 4.95 -1.74
C GLY A 80 -9.89 5.53 -3.11
N PHE A 81 -9.62 4.81 -4.19
CA PHE A 81 -9.86 5.30 -5.55
C PHE A 81 -11.28 5.84 -5.76
N GLU A 82 -12.30 5.10 -5.32
CA GLU A 82 -13.70 5.52 -5.44
C GLU A 82 -14.04 6.77 -4.62
N GLN A 83 -13.25 7.07 -3.59
CA GLN A 83 -13.47 8.19 -2.68
C GLN A 83 -12.76 9.48 -3.15
N ARG A 84 -11.95 9.42 -4.22
CA ARG A 84 -11.10 10.53 -4.69
C ARG A 84 -11.85 11.83 -4.97
N GLU A 85 -13.06 11.75 -5.52
CA GLU A 85 -13.85 12.93 -5.86
C GLU A 85 -14.41 13.62 -4.62
N ALA A 86 -14.89 12.84 -3.65
CA ALA A 86 -15.30 13.35 -2.35
C ALA A 86 -14.09 13.96 -1.61
N ALA A 87 -12.94 13.27 -1.65
CA ALA A 87 -11.72 13.70 -0.98
C ALA A 87 -11.07 14.95 -1.58
N ALA A 88 -11.33 15.26 -2.86
CA ALA A 88 -10.83 16.48 -3.49
C ALA A 88 -11.28 17.73 -2.73
N ARG A 89 -12.51 17.72 -2.20
CA ARG A 89 -13.06 18.83 -1.39
C ARG A 89 -12.30 19.01 -0.08
N TRP A 90 -11.79 17.94 0.53
CA TRP A 90 -10.99 18.02 1.75
C TRP A 90 -9.62 18.59 1.45
N LYS A 91 -8.99 18.17 0.36
CA LYS A 91 -7.66 18.68 -0.02
C LYS A 91 -7.63 20.21 -0.16
N GLU A 92 -8.73 20.80 -0.62
CA GLU A 92 -8.87 22.25 -0.81
C GLU A 92 -9.24 23.01 0.48
N ASN A 93 -10.07 22.43 1.35
CA ASN A 93 -10.67 23.17 2.48
C ASN A 93 -10.18 22.72 3.86
N GLU A 94 -9.76 21.46 4.00
CA GLU A 94 -9.52 20.78 5.28
C GLU A 94 -8.47 19.65 5.15
N GLY A 95 -7.45 19.86 4.30
CA GLY A 95 -6.55 18.80 3.82
C GLY A 95 -5.62 18.21 4.88
N GLY A 96 -5.72 18.73 6.11
CA GLY A 96 -4.94 18.31 7.25
C GLY A 96 -4.30 19.45 8.04
N ASP A 97 -3.43 19.06 8.97
CA ASP A 97 -2.46 19.91 9.64
C ASP A 97 -1.08 19.23 9.63
N ALA A 98 -0.09 19.78 10.35
CA ALA A 98 1.27 19.22 10.42
C ALA A 98 1.33 17.78 10.99
N CYS A 99 0.22 17.24 11.49
CA CYS A 99 0.14 15.95 12.16
C CYS A 99 -0.85 14.96 11.54
N LEU A 100 -1.82 15.41 10.76
CA LEU A 100 -2.75 14.56 10.02
C LEU A 100 -2.96 15.14 8.63
N GLU A 101 -2.61 14.43 7.57
CA GLU A 101 -2.72 14.92 6.19
C GLU A 101 -3.32 13.87 5.24
N LEU A 102 -3.91 14.34 4.14
CA LEU A 102 -4.33 13.47 3.03
C LEU A 102 -3.16 13.14 2.11
N GLY A 103 -3.05 11.86 1.77
CA GLY A 103 -1.98 11.30 0.95
C GLY A 103 -2.39 11.04 -0.50
N ALA A 104 -1.78 9.98 -1.05
CA ALA A 104 -2.05 9.52 -2.41
C ALA A 104 -3.41 8.81 -2.52
N VAL A 105 -3.93 8.73 -3.73
CA VAL A 105 -4.98 7.76 -4.06
C VAL A 105 -4.38 6.36 -4.07
N LYS A 106 -5.00 5.45 -3.35
CA LYS A 106 -4.62 4.03 -3.22
C LYS A 106 -5.49 3.18 -4.14
N ILE A 107 -4.82 2.37 -4.96
CA ILE A 107 -5.43 1.30 -5.77
C ILE A 107 -4.82 -0.03 -5.33
N VAL A 108 -5.63 -1.08 -5.29
CA VAL A 108 -5.19 -2.45 -4.99
C VAL A 108 -5.44 -3.32 -6.20
N ILE A 109 -4.40 -4.00 -6.66
CA ILE A 109 -4.52 -5.07 -7.66
C ILE A 109 -4.71 -6.38 -6.88
N LYS A 110 -5.85 -7.03 -7.08
CA LYS A 110 -6.12 -8.39 -6.61
C LYS A 110 -5.70 -9.36 -7.71
N GLU A 111 -5.12 -10.49 -7.35
CA GLU A 111 -4.71 -11.54 -8.28
C GLU A 111 -5.62 -12.75 -8.09
N LEU A 112 -6.38 -13.11 -9.11
CA LEU A 112 -7.34 -14.21 -9.10
C LEU A 112 -6.88 -15.28 -10.10
N GLY A 113 -6.02 -16.18 -9.64
CA GLY A 113 -5.41 -17.19 -10.48
C GLY A 113 -4.45 -16.55 -11.49
N GLU A 114 -4.76 -16.68 -12.78
CA GLU A 114 -3.97 -16.03 -13.83
C GLU A 114 -4.39 -14.58 -14.07
N GLU A 115 -5.55 -14.15 -13.61
CA GLU A 115 -6.12 -12.82 -13.89
C GLU A 115 -5.81 -11.81 -12.79
N ILE A 116 -5.91 -10.52 -13.14
CA ILE A 116 -5.79 -9.43 -12.17
C ILE A 116 -7.05 -8.55 -12.22
N HIS A 117 -7.43 -8.03 -11.06
CA HIS A 117 -8.52 -7.06 -10.92
C HIS A 117 -8.06 -5.80 -10.18
N PRO A 118 -8.35 -4.59 -10.69
CA PRO A 118 -8.95 -4.34 -12.00
C PRO A 118 -8.06 -4.85 -13.16
N GLU A 119 -8.68 -5.15 -14.30
CA GLU A 119 -7.96 -5.54 -15.51
C GLU A 119 -7.00 -4.44 -15.97
N GLU A 120 -5.97 -4.77 -16.74
CA GLU A 120 -4.88 -3.84 -17.08
C GLU A 120 -5.34 -2.52 -17.70
N ASP A 121 -6.30 -2.56 -18.64
CA ASP A 121 -6.83 -1.35 -19.26
C ASP A 121 -7.70 -0.54 -18.29
N ALA A 122 -8.54 -1.19 -17.50
CA ALA A 122 -9.32 -0.53 -16.46
C ALA A 122 -8.41 0.13 -15.41
N LEU A 123 -7.36 -0.58 -14.96
CA LEU A 123 -6.33 -0.03 -14.08
C LEU A 123 -5.66 1.21 -14.69
N ALA A 124 -5.29 1.14 -15.97
CA ALA A 124 -4.68 2.25 -16.67
C ALA A 124 -5.61 3.47 -16.74
N GLU A 125 -6.89 3.27 -17.03
CA GLU A 125 -7.89 4.33 -17.03
C GLU A 125 -8.06 4.95 -15.65
N MET A 126 -8.17 4.14 -14.60
CA MET A 126 -8.24 4.60 -13.21
C MET A 126 -7.02 5.48 -12.88
N VAL A 127 -5.82 5.02 -13.21
CA VAL A 127 -4.58 5.75 -12.93
C VAL A 127 -4.50 7.05 -13.71
N VAL A 128 -4.90 7.07 -14.99
CA VAL A 128 -4.97 8.29 -15.82
C VAL A 128 -5.95 9.29 -15.20
N GLN A 129 -7.13 8.85 -14.79
CA GLN A 129 -8.14 9.72 -14.17
C GLN A 129 -7.62 10.37 -12.88
N ALA A 130 -7.11 9.57 -11.94
CA ALA A 130 -6.58 10.09 -10.69
C ALA A 130 -5.38 11.02 -10.92
N HIS A 131 -4.50 10.68 -11.87
CA HIS A 131 -3.39 11.53 -12.26
C HIS A 131 -3.86 12.89 -12.82
N ALA A 132 -4.83 12.88 -13.74
CA ALA A 132 -5.38 14.09 -14.36
C ALA A 132 -6.04 15.01 -13.33
N GLN A 133 -6.62 14.45 -12.26
CA GLN A 133 -7.15 15.18 -11.11
C GLN A 133 -6.06 15.71 -10.16
N GLY A 134 -4.78 15.53 -10.49
CA GLY A 134 -3.66 16.03 -9.70
C GLY A 134 -3.27 15.16 -8.51
N TRP A 135 -3.83 13.95 -8.37
CA TRP A 135 -3.47 13.05 -7.27
C TRP A 135 -2.10 12.39 -7.50
N GLN A 136 -1.36 12.20 -6.42
CA GLN A 136 -0.35 11.14 -6.37
C GLN A 136 -1.11 9.80 -6.34
N VAL A 137 -0.52 8.76 -6.92
CA VAL A 137 -1.13 7.42 -7.01
C VAL A 137 -0.18 6.40 -6.42
N ALA A 138 -0.71 5.54 -5.55
CA ALA A 138 -0.02 4.44 -4.90
C ALA A 138 -0.75 3.14 -5.23
N ILE A 139 -0.05 2.16 -5.80
CA ILE A 139 -0.66 0.92 -6.28
C ILE A 139 -0.08 -0.26 -5.51
N HIS A 140 -0.91 -1.04 -4.83
CA HIS A 140 -0.50 -2.33 -4.27
C HIS A 140 -0.30 -3.33 -5.41
N ALA A 141 0.92 -3.86 -5.52
CA ALA A 141 1.30 -4.86 -6.50
C ALA A 141 2.40 -5.76 -5.93
N VAL A 142 2.09 -7.05 -5.76
CA VAL A 142 3.00 -8.01 -5.12
C VAL A 142 3.68 -8.88 -6.17
N GLU A 143 2.93 -9.58 -7.02
CA GLU A 143 3.52 -10.46 -8.02
C GLU A 143 3.94 -9.70 -9.30
N GLU A 144 4.75 -10.36 -10.11
CA GLU A 144 5.32 -9.80 -11.33
C GLU A 144 4.28 -9.21 -12.30
N ARG A 145 3.14 -9.89 -12.50
CA ARG A 145 2.08 -9.40 -13.40
C ARG A 145 1.44 -8.13 -12.85
N ALA A 146 1.11 -8.10 -11.56
CA ALA A 146 0.59 -6.90 -10.91
C ALA A 146 1.59 -5.75 -10.96
N VAL A 147 2.89 -6.01 -10.74
CA VAL A 147 3.95 -4.99 -10.82
C VAL A 147 4.09 -4.46 -12.25
N ALA A 148 4.03 -5.34 -13.26
CA ALA A 148 4.06 -4.95 -14.66
C ALA A 148 2.87 -4.06 -15.05
N ALA A 149 1.66 -4.45 -14.63
CA ALA A 149 0.42 -3.70 -14.84
C ALA A 149 0.48 -2.32 -14.16
N ALA A 150 0.90 -2.26 -12.89
CA ALA A 150 1.05 -1.01 -12.16
C ALA A 150 2.07 -0.07 -12.82
N ALA A 151 3.25 -0.58 -13.19
CA ALA A 151 4.27 0.20 -13.89
C ALA A 151 3.76 0.71 -15.25
N GLY A 152 2.99 -0.12 -15.97
CA GLY A 152 2.36 0.25 -17.24
C GLY A 152 1.32 1.35 -17.10
N ALA A 153 0.39 1.22 -16.16
CA ALA A 153 -0.65 2.20 -15.89
C ALA A 153 -0.04 3.56 -15.51
N LEU A 154 0.95 3.58 -14.61
CA LEU A 154 1.65 4.80 -14.21
C LEU A 154 2.41 5.43 -15.39
N SER A 155 3.10 4.62 -16.21
CA SER A 155 3.80 5.10 -17.40
C SER A 155 2.83 5.71 -18.42
N ARG A 156 1.66 5.10 -18.62
CA ARG A 156 0.64 5.61 -19.54
C ARG A 156 0.10 6.96 -19.09
N ALA A 157 -0.21 7.12 -17.80
CA ALA A 157 -0.64 8.41 -17.27
C ALA A 157 0.43 9.50 -17.46
N LEU A 158 1.70 9.18 -17.17
CA LEU A 158 2.81 10.13 -17.33
C LEU A 158 3.15 10.44 -18.79
N ALA A 159 2.89 9.51 -19.72
CA ALA A 159 3.06 9.76 -21.15
C ALA A 159 1.96 10.69 -21.69
N GLN A 160 0.71 10.55 -21.21
CA GLN A 160 -0.41 11.39 -21.63
C GLN A 160 -0.36 12.78 -21.00
N LEU A 161 -0.04 12.85 -19.71
CA LEU A 161 0.03 14.07 -18.93
C LEU A 161 1.37 14.11 -18.17
N PRO A 162 2.47 14.55 -18.80
CA PRO A 162 3.76 14.61 -18.13
C PRO A 162 3.72 15.52 -16.89
N ARG A 163 4.11 14.97 -15.74
CA ARG A 163 4.20 15.73 -14.48
C ARG A 163 5.54 15.49 -13.80
N GLN A 164 6.32 16.56 -13.63
CA GLN A 164 7.55 16.50 -12.84
C GLN A 164 7.23 16.26 -11.37
N ASN A 165 8.12 15.55 -10.66
CA ASN A 165 7.96 15.23 -9.25
C ASN A 165 6.58 14.67 -8.90
N HIS A 166 6.04 13.79 -9.76
CA HIS A 166 4.71 13.19 -9.58
C HIS A 166 4.61 12.29 -8.33
N ARG A 167 5.74 11.77 -7.85
CA ARG A 167 5.88 10.87 -6.69
C ARG A 167 5.01 9.61 -6.72
N HIS A 168 4.36 9.29 -7.85
CA HIS A 168 3.66 8.01 -8.02
C HIS A 168 4.53 6.83 -7.61
N ARG A 169 3.90 5.82 -7.00
CA ARG A 169 4.64 4.74 -6.38
C ARG A 169 3.92 3.40 -6.47
N ILE A 170 4.72 2.34 -6.45
CA ILE A 170 4.26 0.96 -6.31
C ILE A 170 4.56 0.51 -4.88
N GLU A 171 3.56 -0.04 -4.22
CA GLU A 171 3.63 -0.58 -2.87
C GLU A 171 3.94 -2.08 -2.97
N HIS A 172 4.80 -2.57 -2.08
CA HIS A 172 5.43 -3.89 -2.08
C HIS A 172 6.48 -4.06 -3.18
N CYS A 173 6.04 -4.15 -4.44
CA CYS A 173 6.89 -4.57 -5.55
C CYS A 173 7.59 -5.91 -5.22
N GLY A 174 6.78 -6.89 -4.79
CA GLY A 174 7.23 -8.11 -4.15
C GLY A 174 8.09 -8.99 -5.06
N VAL A 175 7.68 -9.19 -6.31
CA VAL A 175 8.44 -9.91 -7.35
C VAL A 175 8.74 -8.95 -8.49
N CYS A 176 10.01 -8.58 -8.66
CA CYS A 176 10.40 -7.57 -9.64
C CYS A 176 11.66 -7.97 -10.42
N PRO A 177 11.51 -8.67 -11.56
CA PRO A 177 12.62 -9.02 -12.43
C PRO A 177 13.31 -7.79 -13.04
N PRO A 178 14.55 -7.92 -13.56
CA PRO A 178 15.35 -6.80 -14.08
C PRO A 178 14.63 -5.91 -15.10
N ALA A 179 13.87 -6.52 -16.02
CA ALA A 179 13.10 -5.77 -17.03
C ALA A 179 12.04 -4.83 -16.39
N LEU A 180 11.43 -5.24 -15.27
CA LEU A 180 10.49 -4.40 -14.54
C LEU A 180 11.20 -3.31 -13.74
N VAL A 181 12.38 -3.61 -13.16
CA VAL A 181 13.23 -2.60 -12.51
C VAL A 181 13.57 -1.47 -13.49
N GLU A 182 14.01 -1.80 -14.70
CA GLU A 182 14.32 -0.83 -15.74
C GLU A 182 13.09 0.01 -16.14
N ARG A 183 11.93 -0.63 -16.29
CA ARG A 183 10.68 0.05 -16.63
C ARG A 183 10.25 1.03 -15.55
N ILE A 184 10.32 0.63 -14.28
CA ILE A 184 9.99 1.47 -13.12
C ILE A 184 10.94 2.67 -13.06
N ALA A 185 12.25 2.44 -13.21
CA ALA A 185 13.27 3.48 -13.21
C ALA A 185 13.05 4.50 -14.33
N LYS A 186 12.81 4.03 -15.56
CA LYS A 186 12.54 4.89 -16.73
C LYS A 186 11.29 5.76 -16.53
N ALA A 187 10.27 5.24 -15.86
CA ALA A 187 9.05 5.98 -15.56
C ALA A 187 9.22 6.98 -14.40
N GLY A 188 10.34 6.97 -13.67
CA GLY A 188 10.55 7.81 -12.47
C GLY A 188 9.65 7.43 -11.29
N VAL A 189 9.04 6.24 -11.34
CA VAL A 189 8.11 5.72 -10.31
C VAL A 189 8.91 5.29 -9.07
N MET A 190 8.40 5.63 -7.89
CA MET A 190 8.99 5.22 -6.62
C MET A 190 8.52 3.81 -6.22
N VAL A 191 9.25 3.15 -5.34
CA VAL A 191 8.80 1.89 -4.72
C VAL A 191 8.83 2.03 -3.20
N VAL A 192 7.74 1.62 -2.56
CA VAL A 192 7.67 1.44 -1.10
C VAL A 192 7.57 -0.04 -0.84
N THR A 193 8.59 -0.61 -0.20
CA THR A 193 8.73 -2.06 -0.03
C THR A 193 8.87 -2.44 1.44
N GLN A 194 8.80 -3.73 1.77
CA GLN A 194 8.80 -4.22 3.16
C GLN A 194 9.97 -5.17 3.41
N PRO A 195 11.18 -4.65 3.72
CA PRO A 195 12.36 -5.50 3.89
C PRO A 195 12.21 -6.49 5.06
N SER A 196 11.43 -6.13 6.09
CA SER A 196 11.12 -7.01 7.21
C SER A 196 10.36 -8.28 6.79
N PHE A 197 9.69 -8.29 5.62
CA PHE A 197 9.08 -9.51 5.12
C PHE A 197 10.11 -10.59 4.80
N LEU A 198 11.33 -10.23 4.35
CA LEU A 198 12.40 -11.21 4.13
C LEU A 198 12.82 -11.86 5.46
N TYR A 199 12.89 -11.09 6.54
CA TYR A 199 13.20 -11.61 7.88
C TYR A 199 12.12 -12.57 8.41
N TYR A 200 10.84 -12.16 8.35
CA TYR A 200 9.75 -12.95 8.94
C TYR A 200 9.24 -14.08 8.04
N ASN A 201 9.31 -13.92 6.71
CA ASN A 201 8.71 -14.83 5.74
C ASN A 201 9.73 -15.52 4.81
N GLY A 202 11.04 -15.26 4.95
CA GLY A 202 12.07 -15.81 4.06
C GLY A 202 11.98 -17.33 3.88
N ASP A 203 11.87 -18.08 4.97
CA ASP A 203 11.70 -19.54 4.95
C ASP A 203 10.43 -19.99 4.21
N ARG A 204 9.34 -19.23 4.36
CA ARG A 204 8.10 -19.48 3.63
C ARG A 204 8.30 -19.24 2.14
N TYR A 205 8.96 -18.14 1.77
CA TYR A 205 9.25 -17.81 0.38
C TYR A 205 10.14 -18.87 -0.28
N LEU A 206 11.19 -19.36 0.41
CA LEU A 206 12.04 -20.43 -0.11
C LEU A 206 11.26 -21.72 -0.42
N ARG A 207 10.20 -22.02 0.35
CA ARG A 207 9.35 -23.20 0.14
C ARG A 207 8.26 -23.01 -0.90
N GLN A 208 7.66 -21.81 -0.95
CA GLN A 208 6.41 -21.58 -1.71
C GLN A 208 6.62 -20.85 -3.03
N VAL A 209 7.67 -20.02 -3.15
CA VAL A 209 7.95 -19.27 -4.37
C VAL A 209 8.84 -20.13 -5.28
N PRO A 210 8.50 -20.30 -6.58
CA PRO A 210 9.32 -21.04 -7.51
C PRO A 210 10.79 -20.55 -7.53
N PRO A 211 11.80 -21.44 -7.53
CA PRO A 211 13.21 -21.06 -7.43
C PRO A 211 13.66 -20.00 -8.44
N GLN A 212 13.07 -19.98 -9.63
CA GLN A 212 13.39 -19.04 -10.70
C GLN A 212 12.93 -17.60 -10.38
N ARG A 213 11.93 -17.42 -9.49
CA ARG A 213 11.41 -16.11 -9.08
C ARG A 213 12.02 -15.61 -7.78
N GLN A 214 12.63 -16.49 -6.98
CA GLN A 214 13.25 -16.14 -5.69
C GLN A 214 14.30 -15.01 -5.78
N PRO A 215 15.17 -14.95 -6.82
CA PRO A 215 16.13 -13.85 -6.96
C PRO A 215 15.49 -12.48 -7.18
N TYR A 216 14.20 -12.44 -7.51
CA TYR A 216 13.45 -11.22 -7.79
C TYR A 216 12.54 -10.81 -6.63
N LEU A 217 12.59 -11.53 -5.50
CA LEU A 217 11.85 -11.18 -4.30
C LEU A 217 12.46 -9.95 -3.63
N TYR A 218 11.67 -8.90 -3.47
CA TYR A 218 12.04 -7.66 -2.79
C TYR A 218 13.46 -7.17 -3.17
N PRO A 219 13.75 -6.86 -4.46
CA PRO A 219 15.12 -6.68 -4.94
C PRO A 219 15.65 -5.26 -4.71
N LEU A 220 15.78 -4.87 -3.43
CA LEU A 220 16.16 -3.51 -3.00
C LEU A 220 17.42 -3.00 -3.70
N ARG A 221 18.49 -3.81 -3.73
CA ARG A 221 19.77 -3.41 -4.33
C ARG A 221 19.64 -3.12 -5.83
N SER A 222 18.86 -3.91 -6.55
CA SER A 222 18.64 -3.72 -7.99
C SER A 222 17.86 -2.44 -8.25
N LEU A 223 16.80 -2.20 -7.48
CA LEU A 223 15.99 -0.97 -7.57
C LEU A 223 16.84 0.29 -7.26
N LEU A 224 17.61 0.28 -6.16
CA LEU A 224 18.52 1.39 -5.83
C LEU A 224 19.57 1.61 -6.91
N GLY A 225 20.19 0.53 -7.41
CA GLY A 225 21.21 0.57 -8.46
C GLY A 225 20.69 1.15 -9.78
N ALA A 226 19.41 0.96 -10.08
CA ALA A 226 18.74 1.55 -11.24
C ALA A 226 18.27 3.01 -11.02
N GLY A 227 18.50 3.59 -9.83
CA GLY A 227 18.09 4.95 -9.49
C GLY A 227 16.61 5.08 -9.07
N VAL A 228 15.92 3.98 -8.79
CA VAL A 228 14.56 4.01 -8.25
C VAL A 228 14.60 4.57 -6.83
N ARG A 229 13.74 5.57 -6.54
CA ARG A 229 13.59 6.09 -5.17
C ARG A 229 12.84 5.06 -4.33
N LEU A 230 13.48 4.60 -3.26
CA LEU A 230 12.93 3.60 -2.34
C LEU A 230 12.53 4.20 -0.99
N ALA A 231 11.51 3.61 -0.39
CA ALA A 231 11.22 3.72 1.03
C ALA A 231 10.87 2.33 1.61
N GLY A 232 11.16 2.13 2.90
CA GLY A 232 10.79 0.93 3.63
C GLY A 232 9.55 1.15 4.49
N GLY A 233 8.73 0.11 4.64
CA GLY A 233 7.62 0.06 5.59
C GLY A 233 7.48 -1.33 6.19
N SER A 234 6.67 -1.47 7.24
CA SER A 234 6.39 -2.77 7.85
C SER A 234 5.09 -3.41 7.36
N ASP A 235 4.19 -2.63 6.76
CA ASP A 235 2.81 -3.07 6.48
C ASP A 235 2.09 -3.60 7.74
N CYS A 236 2.39 -3.00 8.89
CA CYS A 236 1.76 -3.36 10.16
C CYS A 236 0.23 -3.27 10.05
N PRO A 237 -0.52 -4.30 10.48
CA PRO A 237 -0.10 -5.38 11.37
C PRO A 237 0.37 -6.69 10.71
N VAL A 238 0.60 -6.74 9.38
CA VAL A 238 1.07 -7.95 8.69
C VAL A 238 2.39 -8.45 9.30
N VAL A 239 3.36 -7.54 9.49
CA VAL A 239 4.45 -7.75 10.44
C VAL A 239 4.57 -6.56 11.40
N GLY A 240 5.31 -6.75 12.48
CA GLY A 240 5.45 -5.71 13.51
C GLY A 240 6.14 -4.44 13.03
N PRO A 241 5.91 -3.29 13.70
CA PRO A 241 6.45 -1.98 13.30
C PRO A 241 7.93 -1.76 13.67
N GLU A 242 8.62 -2.76 14.19
CA GLU A 242 9.98 -2.63 14.70
C GLU A 242 10.98 -2.33 13.57
N VAL A 243 11.53 -1.10 13.58
CA VAL A 243 12.43 -0.59 12.53
C VAL A 243 13.67 -1.47 12.35
N VAL A 244 14.18 -2.05 13.44
CA VAL A 244 15.38 -2.91 13.43
C VAL A 244 15.19 -4.14 12.53
N ALA A 245 13.99 -4.75 12.51
CA ALA A 245 13.72 -5.88 11.63
C ALA A 245 13.74 -5.48 10.15
N GLY A 246 13.25 -4.27 9.84
CA GLY A 246 13.34 -3.69 8.51
C GLY A 246 14.79 -3.39 8.09
N LEU A 247 15.61 -2.87 9.00
CA LEU A 247 17.04 -2.61 8.72
C LEU A 247 17.83 -3.91 8.53
N TYR A 248 17.53 -4.95 9.32
CA TYR A 248 18.20 -6.25 9.22
C TYR A 248 17.83 -6.99 7.92
N GLY A 249 16.58 -6.87 7.46
CA GLY A 249 16.11 -7.51 6.24
C GLY A 249 16.53 -6.81 4.94
N ALA A 250 17.04 -5.57 5.01
CA ALA A 250 17.43 -4.76 3.86
C ALA A 250 18.89 -4.97 3.46
#